data_AF-A0A960V4H9-F1
#
_entry.id   AF-A0A960V4H9-F1
#
_cell.length_a   1.000
_cell.length_b   1.000
_cell.length_c   1.000
_cell.angle_alpha   90.00
_cell.angle_beta   90.00
_cell.angle_gamma   90.00
#
_symmetry.space_group_name_H-M   'P 1'
#
loop_
_entity.id
_entity.type
_entity.pdbx_description
1 polymer ?
#
loop_
_entity_poly.entity_id
_entity_poly.type
_entity_poly.pdbx_seq_one_letter_code
_entity_poly.pdbx_strand_id
1 'polypeptide(L)'
;MNIQSPDLIARIKGIWDHFDLQLNLPLIDIQHVWLIALIVELEQAQENEISPEPGRTDLAATPFGHALQEALDYTIAHFAAEEELLQEMQFSDFSMHQKGHKRFIKELKARSEDYALGEVSSNQKLLQTLKQWLYRHVAIDDRKFITEFKGSHPDFKTRCQNLLHKSPSVISEKQRQLYRAVVHDRGGAQENSLRGEVLDTIASLWQQYNLSVGIPVIDMQHLWLLRILVELNHSLHMDFKTRRNQFNAALADAIEYIKEHFATEERIMQHFDYSGQDQHHRQHRNFVNSIVKRNQQYKDGDEMAIAGLLSDLKDWLLSHIAIEDKKLSQLAQGNPAEIISFSRQLIADKELILKQGHLNLYKSIIQDPQSKARP
;
A
#
# COMPACT_ATOMS: atom_id res chain seq x y z
N MET A 1 -12.66 -17.10 16.49
CA MET A 1 -13.04 -16.34 15.27
C MET A 1 -14.24 -16.90 14.49
N ASN A 2 -15.22 -16.07 14.11
CA ASN A 2 -16.27 -16.41 13.13
C ASN A 2 -15.86 -15.96 11.71
N ILE A 3 -15.08 -16.79 11.02
CA ILE A 3 -14.48 -16.50 9.70
C ILE A 3 -15.48 -16.35 8.54
N GLN A 4 -16.77 -16.60 8.77
CA GLN A 4 -17.84 -16.42 7.77
C GLN A 4 -18.55 -15.06 7.90
N SER A 5 -18.18 -14.23 8.88
CA SER A 5 -18.73 -12.88 9.02
C SER A 5 -18.32 -12.00 7.82
N PRO A 6 -19.28 -11.42 7.07
CA PRO A 6 -18.97 -10.53 5.94
C PRO A 6 -18.15 -9.31 6.36
N ASP A 7 -18.43 -8.73 7.52
CA ASP A 7 -17.71 -7.56 8.04
C ASP A 7 -16.26 -7.90 8.39
N LEU A 8 -16.03 -9.09 8.97
CA LEU A 8 -14.68 -9.58 9.27
C LEU A 8 -13.90 -9.82 7.97
N ILE A 9 -14.51 -10.48 6.98
CA ILE A 9 -13.89 -10.73 5.67
C ILE A 9 -13.57 -9.41 4.98
N ALA A 10 -14.49 -8.44 4.99
CA ALA A 10 -14.28 -7.12 4.39
C ALA A 10 -13.13 -6.36 5.08
N ARG A 11 -13.02 -6.41 6.41
CA ARG A 11 -11.91 -5.78 7.16
C ARG A 11 -10.57 -6.44 6.82
N ILE A 12 -10.50 -7.76 6.80
CA ILE A 12 -9.28 -8.51 6.46
C ILE A 12 -8.89 -8.23 5.00
N LYS A 13 -9.85 -8.26 4.08
CA LYS A 13 -9.64 -7.94 2.66
C LYS A 13 -9.17 -6.51 2.46
N GLY A 14 -9.75 -5.55 3.18
CA GLY A 14 -9.31 -4.16 3.16
C GLY A 14 -7.84 -4.01 3.56
N ILE A 15 -7.37 -4.72 4.59
CA ILE A 15 -5.96 -4.73 5.00
C ILE A 15 -5.09 -5.42 3.95
N TRP A 16 -5.53 -6.58 3.45
CA TRP A 16 -4.84 -7.38 2.44
C TRP A 16 -4.58 -6.59 1.15
N ASP A 17 -5.60 -5.89 0.67
CA ASP A 17 -5.55 -5.09 -0.56
C ASP A 17 -4.80 -3.76 -0.32
N HIS A 18 -5.04 -3.07 0.80
CA HIS A 18 -4.43 -1.76 1.10
C HIS A 18 -2.90 -1.81 1.19
N PHE A 19 -2.35 -2.85 1.82
CA PHE A 19 -0.90 -3.01 1.98
C PHE A 19 -0.26 -3.85 0.86
N ASP A 20 -1.05 -4.28 -0.14
CA ASP A 20 -0.60 -5.15 -1.22
C ASP A 20 0.18 -6.35 -0.67
N LEU A 21 -0.47 -7.19 0.13
CA LEU A 21 0.19 -8.29 0.85
C LEU A 21 0.28 -9.58 0.03
N GLN A 22 -0.26 -9.59 -1.19
CA GLN A 22 -0.26 -10.74 -2.07
C GLN A 22 1.13 -11.00 -2.66
N LEU A 23 1.66 -12.19 -2.41
CA LEU A 23 2.94 -12.64 -2.98
C LEU A 23 2.74 -13.54 -4.21
N ASN A 24 1.50 -13.97 -4.46
CA ASN A 24 1.13 -14.99 -5.46
C ASN A 24 1.74 -16.36 -5.14
N LEU A 25 1.93 -16.63 -3.85
CA LEU A 25 2.44 -17.87 -3.30
C LEU A 25 1.34 -18.43 -2.40
N PRO A 26 0.41 -19.26 -2.92
CA PRO A 26 -0.81 -19.62 -2.20
C PRO A 26 -0.58 -20.23 -0.81
N LEU A 27 0.55 -20.90 -0.59
CA LEU A 27 0.95 -21.47 0.70
C LEU A 27 1.34 -20.40 1.72
N ILE A 28 1.97 -19.30 1.28
CA ILE A 28 2.40 -18.20 2.13
C ILE A 28 1.26 -17.20 2.29
N ASP A 29 0.58 -16.87 1.18
CA ASP A 29 -0.53 -15.93 1.17
C ASP A 29 -1.68 -16.37 2.10
N ILE A 30 -2.00 -17.66 2.15
CA ILE A 30 -3.01 -18.20 3.09
C ILE A 30 -2.60 -18.06 4.55
N GLN A 31 -1.30 -18.16 4.87
CA GLN A 31 -0.79 -17.99 6.23
C GLN A 31 -0.80 -16.51 6.62
N HIS A 32 -0.46 -15.61 5.70
CA HIS A 32 -0.52 -14.17 5.90
C HIS A 32 -1.95 -13.67 6.11
N VAL A 33 -2.91 -14.14 5.30
CA VAL A 33 -4.34 -13.85 5.51
C VAL A 33 -4.77 -14.29 6.92
N TRP A 34 -4.26 -15.43 7.41
CA TRP A 34 -4.58 -15.90 8.75
C TRP A 34 -3.95 -15.05 9.86
N LEU A 35 -2.69 -14.60 9.70
CA LEU A 35 -2.04 -13.68 10.64
C LEU A 35 -2.80 -12.36 10.75
N ILE A 36 -3.28 -11.81 9.63
CA ILE A 36 -4.13 -10.61 9.63
C ILE A 36 -5.44 -10.89 10.39
N ALA A 37 -6.04 -12.05 10.18
CA ALA A 37 -7.26 -12.45 10.87
C ALA A 37 -7.07 -12.51 12.40
N LEU A 38 -5.93 -13.07 12.85
CA LEU A 38 -5.57 -13.13 14.28
C LEU A 38 -5.35 -11.74 14.88
N ILE A 39 -4.72 -10.81 14.14
CA ILE A 39 -4.59 -9.41 14.56
C ILE A 39 -5.97 -8.75 14.69
N VAL A 40 -6.87 -8.96 13.73
CA VAL A 40 -8.21 -8.39 13.78
C VAL A 40 -9.01 -8.96 14.97
N GLU A 41 -8.88 -10.25 15.25
CA GLU A 41 -9.50 -10.86 16.44
C GLU A 41 -8.93 -10.31 17.74
N LEU A 42 -7.60 -10.10 17.80
CA LEU A 42 -6.93 -9.44 18.92
C LEU A 42 -7.43 -8.01 19.17
N GLU A 43 -7.64 -7.22 18.10
CA GLU A 43 -8.21 -5.87 18.19
C GLU A 43 -9.65 -5.91 18.74
N GLN A 44 -10.47 -6.80 18.20
CA GLN A 44 -11.85 -6.99 18.66
C GLN A 44 -11.89 -7.45 20.12
N ALA A 45 -11.00 -8.33 20.54
CA ALA A 45 -10.91 -8.80 21.92
C ALA A 45 -10.55 -7.64 22.88
N GLN A 46 -9.66 -6.74 22.47
CA GLN A 46 -9.28 -5.56 23.27
C GLN A 46 -10.44 -4.55 23.37
N GLU A 47 -11.14 -4.28 22.26
CA GLU A 47 -12.28 -3.35 22.23
C GLU A 47 -13.43 -3.81 23.14
N ASN A 48 -13.60 -5.13 23.27
CA ASN A 48 -14.63 -5.75 24.10
C ASN A 48 -14.17 -6.07 25.53
N GLU A 49 -12.91 -5.80 25.89
CA GLU A 49 -12.37 -6.07 27.22
C GLU A 49 -12.86 -5.00 28.21
N ILE A 50 -13.85 -5.36 29.02
CA ILE A 50 -14.24 -4.57 30.20
C ILE A 50 -13.04 -4.59 31.17
N SER A 51 -12.60 -3.43 31.67
CA SER A 51 -11.47 -3.29 32.60
C SER A 51 -11.43 -4.45 33.60
N PRO A 52 -10.31 -5.20 33.70
CA PRO A 52 -10.25 -6.36 34.57
C PRO A 52 -10.59 -5.94 36.00
N GLU A 53 -11.51 -6.66 36.65
CA GLU A 53 -11.78 -6.42 38.06
C GLU A 53 -10.48 -6.52 38.88
N PRO A 54 -10.23 -5.60 39.83
CA PRO A 54 -9.02 -5.65 40.63
C PRO A 54 -8.88 -7.00 41.33
N GLY A 55 -7.83 -7.76 41.01
CA GLY A 55 -7.54 -9.07 41.61
C GLY A 55 -7.85 -10.29 40.74
N ARG A 56 -8.22 -10.12 39.46
CA ARG A 56 -8.35 -11.26 38.53
C ARG A 56 -6.96 -11.87 38.24
N THR A 57 -6.73 -13.09 38.70
CA THR A 57 -5.41 -13.75 38.71
C THR A 57 -5.08 -14.56 37.46
N ASP A 58 -6.03 -14.73 36.53
CA ASP A 58 -5.82 -15.49 35.29
C ASP A 58 -6.18 -14.64 34.06
N LEU A 59 -5.25 -13.73 33.70
CA LEU A 59 -5.37 -12.88 32.52
C LEU A 59 -5.17 -13.68 31.22
N ALA A 60 -4.52 -14.85 31.28
CA ALA A 60 -4.37 -15.74 30.12
C ALA A 60 -5.72 -16.34 29.67
N ALA A 61 -6.67 -16.49 30.58
CA ALA A 61 -8.02 -16.98 30.30
C ALA A 61 -9.00 -15.91 29.79
N THR A 62 -8.58 -14.65 29.61
CA THR A 62 -9.45 -13.61 29.01
C THR A 62 -9.55 -13.82 27.50
N PRO A 63 -10.58 -13.27 26.82
CA PRO A 63 -10.66 -13.29 25.37
C PRO A 63 -9.41 -12.71 24.68
N PHE A 64 -8.84 -11.64 25.24
CA PHE A 64 -7.61 -11.04 24.72
C PHE A 64 -6.39 -11.95 24.98
N GLY A 65 -6.26 -12.52 26.18
CA GLY A 65 -5.19 -13.46 26.52
C GLY A 65 -5.19 -14.69 25.62
N HIS A 66 -6.36 -15.28 25.37
CA HIS A 66 -6.51 -16.40 24.44
C HIS A 66 -6.14 -16.01 23.00
N ALA A 67 -6.63 -14.87 22.50
CA ALA A 67 -6.30 -14.40 21.16
C ALA A 67 -4.80 -14.06 21.01
N LEU A 68 -4.17 -13.53 22.06
CA LEU A 68 -2.74 -13.22 22.07
C LEU A 68 -1.89 -14.49 22.05
N GLN A 69 -2.27 -15.50 22.83
CA GLN A 69 -1.61 -16.80 22.82
C GLN A 69 -1.74 -17.48 21.45
N GLU A 70 -2.93 -17.45 20.85
CA GLU A 70 -3.16 -18.00 19.50
C GLU A 70 -2.33 -17.27 18.43
N ALA A 71 -2.25 -15.94 18.50
CA ALA A 71 -1.40 -15.14 17.62
C ALA A 71 0.09 -15.48 17.77
N LEU A 72 0.57 -15.64 19.02
CA LEU A 72 1.95 -16.02 19.31
C LEU A 72 2.27 -17.42 18.78
N ASP A 73 1.44 -18.41 19.08
CA ASP A 73 1.65 -19.79 18.66
C ASP A 73 1.63 -19.93 17.14
N TYR A 74 0.68 -19.25 16.48
CA TYR A 74 0.59 -19.28 15.02
C TYR A 74 1.76 -18.56 14.36
N THR A 75 2.20 -17.42 14.90
CA THR A 75 3.38 -16.70 14.39
C THR A 75 4.64 -17.56 14.46
N ILE A 76 4.85 -18.28 15.57
CA ILE A 76 5.98 -19.21 15.71
C ILE A 76 5.89 -20.34 14.68
N ALA A 77 4.71 -20.93 14.49
CA ALA A 77 4.50 -22.01 13.55
C ALA A 77 4.69 -21.56 12.09
N HIS A 78 4.17 -20.37 11.74
CA HIS A 78 4.33 -19.77 10.42
C HIS A 78 5.80 -19.52 10.09
N PHE A 79 6.56 -18.86 10.98
CA PHE A 79 7.99 -18.63 10.73
C PHE A 79 8.79 -19.93 10.66
N ALA A 80 8.46 -20.94 11.47
CA ALA A 80 9.14 -22.22 11.38
C ALA A 80 8.93 -22.89 10.01
N ALA A 81 7.68 -22.87 9.51
CA ALA A 81 7.35 -23.41 8.19
C ALA A 81 8.00 -22.60 7.05
N GLU A 82 8.03 -21.28 7.18
CA GLU A 82 8.68 -20.40 6.22
C GLU A 82 10.20 -20.57 6.22
N GLU A 83 10.84 -20.61 7.39
CA GLU A 83 12.27 -20.82 7.51
C GLU A 83 12.72 -22.19 6.98
N GLU A 84 11.93 -23.24 7.20
CA GLU A 84 12.18 -24.56 6.60
C GLU A 84 12.16 -24.47 5.07
N LEU A 85 11.16 -23.79 4.50
CA LEU A 85 11.06 -23.57 3.06
C LEU A 85 12.25 -22.74 2.53
N LEU A 86 12.58 -21.63 3.17
CA LEU A 86 13.66 -20.74 2.74
C LEU A 86 15.04 -21.40 2.86
N GLN A 87 15.25 -22.22 3.89
CA GLN A 87 16.48 -22.99 4.06
C GLN A 87 16.62 -24.05 2.97
N GLU A 88 15.56 -24.80 2.65
CA GLU A 88 15.57 -25.76 1.55
C GLU A 88 15.87 -25.09 0.21
N MET A 89 15.31 -23.89 0.00
CA MET A 89 15.45 -23.11 -1.22
C MET A 89 16.74 -22.29 -1.28
N GLN A 90 17.58 -22.38 -0.24
CA GLN A 90 18.86 -21.65 -0.14
C GLN A 90 18.71 -20.14 -0.33
N PHE A 91 17.69 -19.55 0.30
CA PHE A 91 17.44 -18.11 0.24
C PHE A 91 18.68 -17.31 0.71
N SER A 92 19.14 -16.38 -0.11
CA SER A 92 20.39 -15.63 0.04
C SER A 92 20.42 -14.80 1.31
N ASP A 93 19.27 -14.21 1.64
CA ASP A 93 19.06 -13.39 2.82
C ASP A 93 18.60 -14.20 4.06
N PHE A 94 18.59 -15.55 4.01
CA PHE A 94 18.03 -16.41 5.05
C PHE A 94 18.53 -16.09 6.46
N SER A 95 19.84 -15.87 6.65
CA SER A 95 20.38 -15.58 7.97
C SER A 95 19.86 -14.26 8.55
N MET A 96 19.67 -13.24 7.71
CA MET A 96 19.14 -11.95 8.14
C MET A 96 17.63 -12.03 8.41
N HIS A 97 16.92 -12.74 7.55
CA HIS A 97 15.49 -12.98 7.66
C HIS A 97 15.15 -13.75 8.97
N GLN A 98 15.81 -14.88 9.25
CA GLN A 98 15.66 -15.63 10.50
C GLN A 98 16.01 -14.80 11.75
N LYS A 99 17.01 -13.91 11.68
CA LYS A 99 17.33 -13.00 12.80
C LYS A 99 16.16 -12.04 13.07
N GLY A 100 15.47 -11.57 12.03
CA GLY A 100 14.24 -10.79 12.12
C GLY A 100 13.15 -11.53 12.90
N HIS A 101 12.85 -12.77 12.51
CA HIS A 101 11.88 -13.63 13.19
C HIS A 101 12.21 -13.86 14.66
N LYS A 102 13.46 -14.24 14.97
CA LYS A 102 13.91 -14.47 16.35
C LYS A 102 13.73 -13.23 17.23
N ARG A 103 14.03 -12.04 16.69
CA ARG A 103 13.84 -10.78 17.41
C ARG A 103 12.35 -10.51 17.65
N PHE A 104 11.51 -10.74 16.65
CA PHE A 104 10.07 -10.50 16.77
C PHE A 104 9.40 -11.48 17.75
N ILE A 105 9.71 -12.78 17.67
CA ILE A 105 9.22 -13.78 18.63
C ILE A 105 9.63 -13.39 20.06
N LYS A 106 10.88 -12.93 20.26
CA LYS A 106 11.35 -12.51 21.59
C LYS A 106 10.52 -11.34 22.15
N GLU A 107 10.23 -10.33 21.32
CA GLU A 107 9.39 -9.20 21.72
C GLU A 107 7.96 -9.67 22.02
N LEU A 108 7.37 -10.50 21.15
CA LEU A 108 5.99 -10.97 21.33
C LEU A 108 5.82 -11.83 22.59
N LYS A 109 6.80 -12.68 22.91
CA LYS A 109 6.82 -13.45 24.17
C LYS A 109 6.91 -12.55 25.39
N ALA A 110 7.84 -11.60 25.40
CA ALA A 110 7.98 -10.65 26.51
C ALA A 110 6.66 -9.90 26.76
N ARG A 111 5.99 -9.49 25.69
CA ARG A 111 4.70 -8.78 25.77
C ARG A 111 3.54 -9.66 26.25
N SER A 112 3.55 -10.93 25.87
CA SER A 112 2.60 -11.92 26.37
C SER A 112 2.79 -12.17 27.88
N GLU A 113 4.04 -12.22 28.34
CA GLU A 113 4.39 -12.31 29.76
C GLU A 113 3.98 -11.04 30.54
N ASP A 114 4.28 -9.85 30.00
CA ASP A 114 3.85 -8.55 30.57
C ASP A 114 2.33 -8.52 30.79
N TYR A 115 1.57 -8.96 29.78
CA TYR A 115 0.10 -9.03 29.87
C TYR A 115 -0.37 -10.04 30.93
N ALA A 116 0.25 -11.22 31.00
CA ALA A 116 -0.07 -12.23 32.03
C ALA A 116 0.18 -11.73 33.46
N LEU A 117 1.13 -10.80 33.65
CA LEU A 117 1.44 -10.15 34.92
C LEU A 117 0.54 -8.94 35.26
N GLY A 118 -0.36 -8.54 34.36
CA GLY A 118 -1.31 -7.45 34.58
C GLY A 118 -0.88 -6.08 34.08
N GLU A 119 0.17 -6.00 33.25
CA GLU A 119 0.58 -4.74 32.61
C GLU A 119 -0.26 -4.43 31.36
N VAL A 120 -1.53 -4.05 31.56
CA VAL A 120 -2.52 -3.84 30.47
C VAL A 120 -2.33 -2.51 29.72
N SER A 121 -1.62 -1.53 30.31
CA SER A 121 -1.37 -0.21 29.70
C SER A 121 -0.52 -0.26 28.42
N SER A 122 0.05 -1.42 28.10
CA SER A 122 0.89 -1.67 26.93
C SER A 122 0.15 -2.33 25.74
N ASN A 123 -1.11 -2.75 25.88
CA ASN A 123 -1.80 -3.56 24.87
C ASN A 123 -2.03 -2.82 23.54
N GLN A 124 -2.43 -1.55 23.59
CA GLN A 124 -2.56 -0.72 22.38
C GLN A 124 -1.23 -0.58 21.62
N LYS A 125 -0.13 -0.43 22.36
CA LYS A 125 1.22 -0.32 21.80
C LYS A 125 1.70 -1.65 21.22
N LEU A 126 1.36 -2.77 21.87
CA LEU A 126 1.59 -4.12 21.37
C LEU A 126 0.87 -4.35 20.04
N LEU A 127 -0.44 -4.08 19.97
CA LEU A 127 -1.23 -4.19 18.74
C LEU A 127 -0.66 -3.33 17.61
N GLN A 128 -0.26 -2.09 17.90
CA GLN A 128 0.37 -1.21 16.92
C GLN A 128 1.70 -1.80 16.42
N THR A 129 2.51 -2.35 17.32
CA THR A 129 3.80 -2.96 16.99
C THR A 129 3.62 -4.22 16.14
N LEU A 130 2.67 -5.09 16.50
CA LEU A 130 2.31 -6.30 15.75
C LEU A 130 1.89 -5.97 14.31
N LYS A 131 0.97 -5.01 14.15
CA LYS A 131 0.50 -4.53 12.83
C LYS A 131 1.63 -3.98 11.98
N GLN A 132 2.40 -3.04 12.53
CA GLN A 132 3.49 -2.39 11.81
C GLN A 132 4.58 -3.40 11.41
N TRP A 133 4.87 -4.36 12.28
CA TRP A 133 5.85 -5.39 11.97
C TRP A 133 5.33 -6.32 10.87
N LEU A 134 4.13 -6.89 11.01
CA LEU A 134 3.59 -7.84 10.04
C LEU A 134 3.48 -7.22 8.64
N TYR A 135 2.87 -6.03 8.53
CA TYR A 135 2.64 -5.41 7.22
C TYR A 135 3.96 -5.04 6.54
N ARG A 136 4.92 -4.53 7.31
CA ARG A 136 6.25 -4.20 6.78
C ARG A 136 7.02 -5.45 6.39
N HIS A 137 6.96 -6.49 7.20
CA HIS A 137 7.68 -7.74 6.98
C HIS A 137 7.18 -8.43 5.71
N VAL A 138 5.86 -8.62 5.58
CA VAL A 138 5.26 -9.21 4.37
C VAL A 138 5.54 -8.35 3.13
N ALA A 139 5.37 -7.02 3.23
CA ALA A 139 5.53 -6.13 2.08
C ALA A 139 6.98 -5.89 1.66
N ILE A 140 7.96 -6.07 2.56
CA ILE A 140 9.38 -5.77 2.29
C ILE A 140 10.26 -7.02 2.33
N ASP A 141 10.19 -7.80 3.40
CA ASP A 141 11.07 -8.95 3.60
C ASP A 141 10.58 -10.14 2.78
N ASP A 142 9.33 -10.56 2.92
CA ASP A 142 8.79 -11.78 2.26
C ASP A 142 8.60 -11.56 0.76
N ARG A 143 8.40 -10.30 0.37
CA ARG A 143 8.36 -9.90 -1.03
C ARG A 143 9.68 -10.18 -1.76
N LYS A 144 10.81 -10.30 -1.05
CA LYS A 144 12.08 -10.73 -1.64
C LYS A 144 12.03 -12.16 -2.18
N PHE A 145 11.13 -13.00 -1.68
CA PHE A 145 10.92 -14.35 -2.21
C PHE A 145 10.55 -14.28 -3.69
N ILE A 146 9.71 -13.30 -4.05
CA ILE A 146 9.31 -13.09 -5.45
C ILE A 146 10.51 -12.74 -6.31
N THR A 147 11.41 -11.87 -5.83
CA THR A 147 12.57 -11.43 -6.63
C THR A 147 13.63 -12.50 -6.75
N GLU A 148 13.86 -13.27 -5.69
CA GLU A 148 14.93 -14.27 -5.64
C GLU A 148 14.54 -15.58 -6.32
N PHE A 149 13.27 -15.99 -6.21
CA PHE A 149 12.76 -17.20 -6.85
C PHE A 149 12.14 -16.95 -8.24
N LYS A 150 12.43 -15.79 -8.87
CA LYS A 150 11.84 -15.37 -10.16
C LYS A 150 12.54 -16.02 -11.35
N GLY A 151 11.79 -16.87 -12.03
CA GLY A 151 12.20 -17.57 -13.25
C GLY A 151 11.93 -19.05 -13.10
N SER A 152 10.64 -19.44 -13.07
CA SER A 152 10.16 -20.83 -13.09
C SER A 152 11.17 -21.85 -12.59
N HIS A 153 11.49 -21.87 -11.29
CA HIS A 153 11.88 -23.14 -10.69
C HIS A 153 10.58 -23.94 -10.63
N PRO A 154 10.32 -24.93 -11.53
CA PRO A 154 9.24 -25.87 -11.32
C PRO A 154 9.28 -26.42 -9.89
N ASP A 155 10.48 -26.55 -9.33
CA ASP A 155 10.68 -26.89 -7.93
C ASP A 155 9.97 -25.97 -6.95
N PHE A 156 10.04 -24.63 -6.97
CA PHE A 156 9.44 -23.83 -5.87
C PHE A 156 7.91 -23.99 -5.81
N LYS A 157 7.22 -23.85 -6.95
CA LYS A 157 5.76 -24.02 -7.00
C LYS A 157 5.35 -25.48 -6.70
N THR A 158 6.06 -26.46 -7.27
CA THR A 158 5.81 -27.88 -7.02
C THR A 158 6.21 -28.29 -5.60
N ARG A 159 7.18 -27.65 -4.96
CA ARG A 159 7.62 -27.88 -3.57
C ARG A 159 6.62 -27.28 -2.61
N CYS A 160 6.14 -26.05 -2.83
CA CYS A 160 5.01 -25.47 -2.10
C CYS A 160 3.77 -26.36 -2.22
N GLN A 161 3.47 -26.87 -3.41
CA GLN A 161 2.38 -27.85 -3.64
C GLN A 161 2.65 -29.19 -2.94
N ASN A 162 3.88 -29.70 -2.98
CA ASN A 162 4.25 -30.96 -2.32
C ASN A 162 4.27 -30.83 -0.79
N LEU A 163 4.62 -29.67 -0.24
CA LEU A 163 4.52 -29.36 1.19
C LEU A 163 3.06 -29.28 1.63
N LEU A 164 2.19 -28.66 0.81
CA LEU A 164 0.73 -28.70 0.99
C LEU A 164 0.18 -30.14 1.02
N HIS A 165 0.78 -31.07 0.26
CA HIS A 165 0.36 -32.48 0.20
C HIS A 165 1.02 -33.38 1.25
N LYS A 166 2.27 -33.10 1.66
CA LYS A 166 3.04 -33.90 2.64
C LYS A 166 2.65 -33.61 4.08
N SER A 167 2.16 -32.39 4.36
CA SER A 167 1.67 -32.01 5.68
C SER A 167 0.28 -31.39 5.58
N PRO A 168 -0.79 -32.21 5.44
CA PRO A 168 -2.18 -31.74 5.52
C PRO A 168 -2.51 -31.02 6.84
N SER A 169 -1.61 -31.04 7.81
CA SER A 169 -1.71 -30.47 9.15
C SER A 169 -1.31 -28.99 9.28
N VAL A 170 -0.67 -28.37 8.28
CA VAL A 170 -0.16 -26.99 8.41
C VAL A 170 -1.23 -25.94 8.11
N ILE A 171 -2.23 -26.27 7.27
CA ILE A 171 -3.31 -25.36 6.88
C ILE A 171 -4.67 -26.04 7.04
N SER A 172 -5.49 -25.49 7.94
CA SER A 172 -6.86 -25.90 8.22
C SER A 172 -7.83 -25.54 7.08
N GLU A 173 -8.98 -26.22 7.04
CA GLU A 173 -10.05 -25.87 6.10
C GLU A 173 -10.60 -24.46 6.34
N LYS A 174 -10.58 -24.00 7.59
CA LYS A 174 -10.93 -22.63 7.97
C LYS A 174 -10.04 -21.59 7.29
N GLN A 175 -8.73 -21.80 7.29
CA GLN A 175 -7.77 -20.95 6.60
C GLN A 175 -8.01 -20.92 5.08
N ARG A 176 -8.29 -22.09 4.48
CA ARG A 176 -8.59 -22.17 3.04
C ARG A 176 -9.86 -21.41 2.66
N GLN A 177 -10.90 -21.51 3.47
CA GLN A 177 -12.16 -20.80 3.25
C GLN A 177 -11.97 -19.28 3.35
N LEU A 178 -11.29 -18.81 4.39
CA LEU A 178 -11.03 -17.39 4.57
C LEU A 178 -10.16 -16.83 3.43
N TYR A 179 -9.10 -17.54 3.06
CA TYR A 179 -8.25 -17.15 1.93
C TYR A 179 -9.03 -17.08 0.61
N ARG A 180 -9.93 -18.05 0.33
CA ARG A 180 -10.79 -17.98 -0.86
C ARG A 180 -11.75 -16.78 -0.81
N ALA A 181 -12.32 -16.47 0.36
CA ALA A 181 -13.22 -15.34 0.51
C ALA A 181 -12.49 -13.99 0.32
N VAL A 182 -11.25 -13.88 0.81
CA VAL A 182 -10.42 -12.67 0.69
C VAL A 182 -9.85 -12.51 -0.72
N VAL A 183 -9.33 -13.58 -1.32
CA VAL A 183 -8.53 -13.54 -2.56
C VAL A 183 -9.30 -13.99 -3.82
N HIS A 184 -10.28 -14.89 -3.70
CA HIS A 184 -10.92 -15.57 -4.84
C HIS A 184 -12.42 -15.28 -5.05
N ASP A 185 -13.13 -14.60 -4.13
CA ASP A 185 -14.52 -14.21 -4.34
C ASP A 185 -14.62 -13.01 -5.29
N ARG A 186 -14.46 -13.29 -6.59
CA ARG A 186 -14.81 -12.41 -7.70
C ARG A 186 -16.16 -12.84 -8.27
N GLY A 187 -17.25 -12.32 -7.70
CA GLY A 187 -18.54 -12.25 -8.39
C GLY A 187 -18.36 -11.51 -9.73
N GLY A 188 -18.94 -12.04 -10.80
CA GLY A 188 -18.62 -11.68 -12.19
C GLY A 188 -18.66 -10.19 -12.52
N ALA A 189 -17.50 -9.61 -12.82
CA ALA A 189 -17.33 -8.29 -13.43
C ALA A 189 -15.94 -8.17 -14.06
N GLN A 190 -15.60 -9.12 -14.93
CA GLN A 190 -14.29 -9.21 -15.58
C GLN A 190 -14.22 -8.25 -16.78
N GLU A 191 -14.29 -6.94 -16.50
CA GLU A 191 -13.80 -5.82 -17.35
C GLU A 191 -13.94 -4.45 -16.65
N ASN A 192 -14.69 -4.35 -15.54
CA ASN A 192 -14.85 -3.12 -14.75
C ASN A 192 -14.09 -3.11 -13.39
N SER A 193 -13.53 -4.24 -12.92
CA SER A 193 -12.92 -4.36 -11.56
C SER A 193 -11.62 -3.57 -11.36
N LEU A 194 -10.71 -3.58 -12.34
CA LEU A 194 -9.44 -2.82 -12.26
C LEU A 194 -9.67 -1.31 -12.16
N ARG A 195 -10.77 -0.82 -12.76
CA ARG A 195 -11.11 0.60 -12.73
C ARG A 195 -11.65 1.03 -11.36
N GLY A 196 -12.37 0.14 -10.65
CA GLY A 196 -12.86 0.40 -9.30
C GLY A 196 -11.74 0.44 -8.26
N GLU A 197 -10.88 -0.57 -8.24
CA GLU A 197 -9.74 -0.66 -7.31
C GLU A 197 -8.75 0.50 -7.47
N VAL A 198 -8.46 0.90 -8.70
CA VAL A 198 -7.62 2.07 -9.00
C VAL A 198 -8.29 3.35 -8.49
N LEU A 199 -9.60 3.52 -8.71
CA LEU A 199 -10.34 4.69 -8.23
C LEU A 199 -10.41 4.74 -6.70
N ASP A 200 -10.64 3.62 -6.03
CA ASP A 200 -10.66 3.53 -4.57
C ASP A 200 -9.29 3.84 -3.98
N THR A 201 -8.21 3.36 -4.60
CA THR A 201 -6.84 3.67 -4.20
C THR A 201 -6.54 5.16 -4.35
N ILE A 202 -6.91 5.76 -5.49
CA ILE A 202 -6.76 7.21 -5.73
C ILE A 202 -7.58 8.00 -4.69
N ALA A 203 -8.84 7.61 -4.45
CA ALA A 203 -9.71 8.26 -3.47
C ALA A 203 -9.12 8.21 -2.06
N SER A 204 -8.59 7.05 -1.67
CA SER A 204 -7.96 6.84 -0.36
C SER A 204 -6.73 7.74 -0.19
N LEU A 205 -5.80 7.73 -1.15
CA LEU A 205 -4.61 8.60 -1.13
C LEU A 205 -5.00 10.08 -1.09
N TRP A 206 -6.00 10.47 -1.90
CA TRP A 206 -6.48 11.84 -1.96
C TRP A 206 -6.99 12.36 -0.62
N GLN A 207 -7.81 11.56 0.07
CA GLN A 207 -8.38 11.94 1.38
C GLN A 207 -7.34 11.84 2.50
N GLN A 208 -6.59 10.74 2.56
CA GLN A 208 -5.63 10.48 3.64
C GLN A 208 -4.56 11.57 3.75
N TYR A 209 -4.04 12.03 2.61
CA TYR A 209 -2.98 13.05 2.58
C TYR A 209 -3.52 14.47 2.34
N ASN A 210 -4.84 14.65 2.29
CA ASN A 210 -5.49 15.94 2.07
C ASN A 210 -4.91 16.68 0.83
N LEU A 211 -4.89 16.00 -0.32
CA LEU A 211 -4.14 16.43 -1.50
C LEU A 211 -4.79 17.58 -2.30
N SER A 212 -6.04 17.96 -2.00
CA SER A 212 -6.71 19.06 -2.70
C SER A 212 -6.07 20.41 -2.38
N VAL A 213 -5.66 21.16 -3.39
CA VAL A 213 -5.17 22.53 -3.24
C VAL A 213 -6.28 23.56 -3.43
N GLY A 214 -7.46 23.16 -3.90
CA GLY A 214 -8.60 24.05 -4.11
C GLY A 214 -8.54 24.85 -5.42
N ILE A 215 -7.58 24.54 -6.29
CA ILE A 215 -7.47 25.05 -7.66
C ILE A 215 -7.91 23.92 -8.60
N PRO A 216 -9.12 23.95 -9.20
CA PRO A 216 -9.70 22.78 -9.86
C PRO A 216 -8.83 22.15 -10.97
N VAL A 217 -8.10 22.97 -11.74
CA VAL A 217 -7.23 22.45 -12.80
C VAL A 217 -6.00 21.74 -12.26
N ILE A 218 -5.46 22.20 -11.13
CA ILE A 218 -4.34 21.56 -10.44
C ILE A 218 -4.82 20.27 -9.76
N ASP A 219 -5.95 20.30 -9.05
CA ASP A 219 -6.52 19.11 -8.43
C ASP A 219 -6.83 18.01 -9.49
N MET A 220 -7.29 18.40 -10.69
CA MET A 220 -7.48 17.49 -11.82
C MET A 220 -6.17 16.85 -12.30
N GLN A 221 -5.08 17.62 -12.34
CA GLN A 221 -3.75 17.12 -12.73
C GLN A 221 -3.15 16.22 -11.65
N HIS A 222 -3.28 16.58 -10.37
CA HIS A 222 -2.83 15.75 -9.24
C HIS A 222 -3.53 14.40 -9.21
N LEU A 223 -4.86 14.36 -9.36
CA LEU A 223 -5.60 13.09 -9.44
C LEU A 223 -5.13 12.22 -10.61
N TRP A 224 -4.79 12.83 -11.74
CA TRP A 224 -4.26 12.12 -12.89
C TRP A 224 -2.84 11.60 -12.66
N LEU A 225 -1.98 12.36 -11.98
CA LEU A 225 -0.67 11.90 -11.52
C LEU A 225 -0.78 10.69 -10.59
N LEU A 226 -1.72 10.72 -9.64
CA LEU A 226 -2.00 9.57 -8.77
C LEU A 226 -2.47 8.36 -9.57
N ARG A 227 -3.32 8.55 -10.58
CA ARG A 227 -3.72 7.47 -11.49
C ARG A 227 -2.52 6.86 -12.21
N ILE A 228 -1.66 7.69 -12.80
CA ILE A 228 -0.44 7.25 -13.48
C ILE A 228 0.45 6.46 -12.51
N LEU A 229 0.61 6.94 -11.28
CA LEU A 229 1.37 6.27 -10.23
C LEU A 229 0.82 4.88 -9.89
N VAL A 230 -0.48 4.77 -9.67
CA VAL A 230 -1.14 3.48 -9.37
C VAL A 230 -1.01 2.53 -10.55
N GLU A 231 -1.24 3.01 -11.78
CA GLU A 231 -1.13 2.20 -13.00
C GLU A 231 0.32 1.74 -13.27
N LEU A 232 1.31 2.62 -13.06
CA LEU A 232 2.74 2.27 -13.15
C LEU A 232 3.11 1.22 -12.11
N ASN A 233 2.64 1.37 -10.87
CA ASN A 233 2.86 0.38 -9.82
C ASN A 233 2.26 -0.99 -10.19
N HIS A 234 1.03 -1.00 -10.73
CA HIS A 234 0.39 -2.24 -11.19
C HIS A 234 1.14 -2.91 -12.37
N SER A 235 1.74 -2.12 -13.26
CA SER A 235 2.47 -2.65 -14.41
C SER A 235 3.76 -3.39 -14.04
N LEU A 236 4.29 -3.19 -12.83
CA LEU A 236 5.42 -3.96 -12.30
C LEU A 236 5.11 -5.45 -12.08
N HIS A 237 3.84 -5.85 -12.12
CA HIS A 237 3.43 -7.25 -11.96
C HIS A 237 3.33 -8.01 -13.30
N MET A 238 3.59 -7.36 -14.44
CA MET A 238 3.55 -7.99 -15.79
C MET A 238 4.85 -8.73 -16.14
N ASP A 239 4.81 -9.69 -17.07
CA ASP A 239 5.99 -10.44 -17.53
C ASP A 239 7.09 -9.51 -18.09
N PHE A 240 8.36 -9.89 -17.97
CA PHE A 240 9.52 -9.03 -18.23
C PHE A 240 9.59 -8.47 -19.68
N LYS A 241 9.19 -9.26 -20.68
CA LYS A 241 9.30 -8.88 -22.09
C LYS A 241 8.18 -7.92 -22.49
N THR A 242 6.98 -8.13 -21.99
CA THR A 242 5.84 -7.22 -22.14
C THR A 242 6.04 -5.93 -21.32
N ARG A 243 6.59 -6.06 -20.10
CA ARG A 243 6.95 -4.97 -19.20
C ARG A 243 7.92 -4.00 -19.88
N ARG A 244 9.02 -4.46 -20.47
CA ARG A 244 10.06 -3.52 -20.96
C ARG A 244 9.54 -2.50 -21.96
N ASN A 245 8.67 -2.86 -22.89
CA ASN A 245 8.15 -1.91 -23.89
C ASN A 245 6.97 -1.08 -23.38
N GLN A 246 5.99 -1.70 -22.70
CA GLN A 246 4.80 -1.00 -22.21
C GLN A 246 5.13 -0.10 -21.02
N PHE A 247 6.01 -0.55 -20.12
CA PHE A 247 6.49 0.23 -18.99
C PHE A 247 7.32 1.43 -19.42
N ASN A 248 8.22 1.26 -20.39
CA ASN A 248 9.05 2.38 -20.89
C ASN A 248 8.19 3.48 -21.50
N ALA A 249 7.15 3.12 -22.25
CA ALA A 249 6.20 4.07 -22.80
C ALA A 249 5.41 4.76 -21.67
N ALA A 250 4.85 3.99 -20.73
CA ALA A 250 4.08 4.53 -19.61
C ALA A 250 4.92 5.46 -18.72
N LEU A 251 6.19 5.12 -18.45
CA LEU A 251 7.10 5.96 -17.67
C LEU A 251 7.51 7.23 -18.43
N ALA A 252 7.72 7.14 -19.75
CA ALA A 252 7.97 8.32 -20.58
C ALA A 252 6.77 9.27 -20.57
N ASP A 253 5.56 8.73 -20.74
CA ASP A 253 4.31 9.49 -20.66
C ASP A 253 4.12 10.12 -19.28
N ALA A 254 4.48 9.41 -18.21
CA ALA A 254 4.45 9.94 -16.84
C ALA A 254 5.40 11.13 -16.65
N ILE A 255 6.65 11.01 -17.12
CA ILE A 255 7.64 12.08 -17.03
C ILE A 255 7.17 13.32 -17.81
N GLU A 256 6.58 13.12 -18.99
CA GLU A 256 6.07 14.23 -19.79
C GLU A 256 4.89 14.91 -19.10
N TYR A 257 3.95 14.12 -18.57
CA TYR A 257 2.81 14.65 -17.83
C TYR A 257 3.24 15.43 -16.56
N ILE A 258 4.27 14.97 -15.85
CA ILE A 258 4.85 15.68 -14.69
C ILE A 258 5.37 17.06 -15.12
N LYS A 259 6.07 17.15 -16.25
CA LYS A 259 6.57 18.44 -16.76
C LYS A 259 5.43 19.38 -17.17
N GLU A 260 4.40 18.85 -17.84
CA GLU A 260 3.21 19.63 -18.21
C GLU A 260 2.49 20.16 -16.97
N HIS A 261 2.34 19.33 -15.95
CA HIS A 261 1.76 19.70 -14.66
C HIS A 261 2.56 20.82 -14.00
N PHE A 262 3.88 20.65 -13.83
CA PHE A 262 4.73 21.70 -13.27
C PHE A 262 4.64 23.00 -14.06
N ALA A 263 4.73 22.95 -15.39
CA ALA A 263 4.59 24.14 -16.22
C ALA A 263 3.22 24.85 -16.02
N THR A 264 2.17 24.10 -15.67
CA THR A 264 0.86 24.68 -15.34
C THR A 264 0.91 25.43 -14.01
N GLU A 265 1.46 24.80 -12.97
CA GLU A 265 1.63 25.43 -11.65
C GLU A 265 2.53 26.65 -11.71
N GLU A 266 3.65 26.58 -12.44
CA GLU A 266 4.59 27.69 -12.60
C GLU A 266 3.95 28.90 -13.28
N ARG A 267 3.10 28.69 -14.30
CA ARG A 267 2.33 29.78 -14.92
C ARG A 267 1.33 30.40 -13.95
N ILE A 268 0.65 29.59 -13.14
CA ILE A 268 -0.29 30.08 -12.13
C ILE A 268 0.48 30.86 -11.05
N MET A 269 1.57 30.32 -10.52
CA MET A 269 2.42 30.98 -9.54
C MET A 269 2.94 32.33 -10.06
N GLN A 270 3.38 32.37 -11.32
CA GLN A 270 3.87 33.59 -11.95
C GLN A 270 2.76 34.63 -12.15
N HIS A 271 1.57 34.22 -12.60
CA HIS A 271 0.46 35.14 -12.83
C HIS A 271 -0.05 35.80 -11.55
N PHE A 272 -0.03 35.07 -10.43
CA PHE A 272 -0.51 35.54 -9.13
C PHE A 272 0.61 36.02 -8.20
N ASP A 273 1.82 36.26 -8.72
CA ASP A 273 2.98 36.74 -7.96
C ASP A 273 3.25 35.93 -6.67
N TYR A 274 3.15 34.60 -6.76
CA TYR A 274 3.32 33.71 -5.61
C TYR A 274 4.75 33.81 -5.04
N SER A 275 4.86 34.32 -3.82
CA SER A 275 6.16 34.59 -3.16
C SER A 275 7.10 33.37 -3.05
N GLY A 276 6.56 32.15 -3.03
CA GLY A 276 7.34 30.91 -2.95
C GLY A 276 7.83 30.35 -4.30
N GLN A 277 7.51 30.99 -5.43
CA GLN A 277 7.70 30.41 -6.78
C GLN A 277 9.15 29.99 -7.06
N ASP A 278 10.15 30.77 -6.64
CA ASP A 278 11.55 30.47 -6.92
C ASP A 278 12.04 29.17 -6.26
N GLN A 279 11.60 28.93 -5.02
CA GLN A 279 11.91 27.69 -4.29
C GLN A 279 11.18 26.52 -4.93
N HIS A 280 9.92 26.72 -5.28
CA HIS A 280 9.05 25.72 -5.90
C HIS A 280 9.62 25.27 -7.27
N HIS A 281 9.99 26.20 -8.14
CA HIS A 281 10.61 25.92 -9.45
C HIS A 281 11.95 25.17 -9.31
N ARG A 282 12.69 25.38 -8.20
CA ARG A 282 13.91 24.61 -7.93
C ARG A 282 13.59 23.16 -7.57
N GLN A 283 12.56 22.92 -6.76
CA GLN A 283 12.10 21.57 -6.41
C GLN A 283 11.68 20.80 -7.67
N HIS A 284 10.87 21.42 -8.54
CA HIS A 284 10.47 20.87 -9.84
C HIS A 284 11.66 20.48 -10.71
N ARG A 285 12.58 21.42 -10.96
CA ARG A 285 13.76 21.15 -11.79
C ARG A 285 14.63 20.03 -11.23
N ASN A 286 14.85 20.01 -9.92
CA ASN A 286 15.65 18.97 -9.27
C ASN A 286 15.01 17.59 -9.42
N PHE A 287 13.68 17.51 -9.24
CA PHE A 287 12.95 16.26 -9.40
C PHE A 287 12.96 15.76 -10.84
N VAL A 288 12.66 16.61 -11.82
CA VAL A 288 12.72 16.26 -13.25
C VAL A 288 14.11 15.75 -13.63
N ASN A 289 15.18 16.42 -13.16
CA ASN A 289 16.55 15.98 -13.42
C ASN A 289 16.84 14.60 -12.80
N SER A 290 16.37 14.34 -11.58
CA SER A 290 16.52 13.05 -10.90
C SER A 290 15.83 11.91 -11.66
N ILE A 291 14.55 12.09 -12.04
CA ILE A 291 13.78 11.04 -12.72
C ILE A 291 14.27 10.79 -14.15
N VAL A 292 14.69 11.83 -14.88
CA VAL A 292 15.28 11.69 -16.23
C VAL A 292 16.59 10.93 -16.15
N LYS A 293 17.47 11.25 -15.18
CA LYS A 293 18.74 10.56 -14.98
C LYS A 293 18.52 9.07 -14.71
N ARG A 294 17.61 8.71 -13.79
CA ARG A 294 17.32 7.32 -13.45
C ARG A 294 16.63 6.56 -14.59
N ASN A 295 15.73 7.20 -15.31
CA ASN A 295 15.13 6.62 -16.51
C ASN A 295 16.22 6.30 -17.57
N GLN A 296 17.23 7.16 -17.71
CA GLN A 296 18.36 6.88 -18.60
C GLN A 296 19.19 5.69 -18.11
N GLN A 297 19.53 5.63 -16.82
CA GLN A 297 20.25 4.49 -16.23
C GLN A 297 19.52 3.16 -16.45
N TYR A 298 18.20 3.16 -16.30
CA TYR A 298 17.37 2.00 -16.58
C TYR A 298 17.37 1.61 -18.07
N LYS A 299 17.26 2.59 -18.98
CA LYS A 299 17.39 2.35 -20.43
C LYS A 299 18.75 1.76 -20.80
N ASP A 300 19.81 2.15 -20.08
CA ASP A 300 21.17 1.66 -20.26
C ASP A 300 21.40 0.26 -19.64
N GLY A 301 20.38 -0.34 -19.01
CA GLY A 301 20.38 -1.74 -18.57
C GLY A 301 20.43 -1.95 -17.05
N ASP A 302 20.41 -0.90 -16.24
CA ASP A 302 20.32 -1.02 -14.78
C ASP A 302 18.88 -1.35 -14.36
N GLU A 303 18.59 -2.65 -14.22
CA GLU A 303 17.26 -3.13 -13.85
C GLU A 303 16.88 -2.81 -12.40
N MET A 304 17.84 -2.50 -11.51
CA MET A 304 17.54 -2.07 -10.14
C MET A 304 17.11 -0.60 -10.09
N ALA A 305 17.51 0.21 -11.08
CA ALA A 305 17.13 1.62 -11.16
C ALA A 305 15.61 1.84 -11.31
N ILE A 306 14.86 0.87 -11.85
CA ILE A 306 13.41 1.02 -12.09
C ILE A 306 12.58 1.01 -10.81
N ALA A 307 12.91 0.13 -9.86
CA ALA A 307 12.18 -0.01 -8.61
C ALA A 307 12.44 1.19 -7.71
N GLY A 308 13.71 1.63 -7.64
CA GLY A 308 14.08 2.88 -6.97
C GLY A 308 13.40 4.09 -7.61
N LEU A 309 13.38 4.18 -8.95
CA LEU A 309 12.72 5.27 -9.66
C LEU A 309 11.23 5.38 -9.33
N LEU A 310 10.48 4.26 -9.28
CA LEU A 310 9.05 4.32 -8.94
C LEU A 310 8.79 4.70 -7.49
N SER A 311 9.60 4.20 -6.54
CA SER A 311 9.51 4.62 -5.14
C SER A 311 9.77 6.12 -5.04
N ASP A 312 10.86 6.59 -5.65
CA ASP A 312 11.22 8.01 -5.64
C ASP A 312 10.13 8.88 -6.30
N LEU A 313 9.53 8.40 -7.40
CA LEU A 313 8.47 9.11 -8.11
C LEU A 313 7.19 9.20 -7.26
N LYS A 314 6.81 8.11 -6.58
CA LYS A 314 5.66 8.06 -5.68
C LYS A 314 5.87 8.93 -4.43
N ASP A 315 6.98 8.71 -3.72
CA ASP A 315 7.24 9.36 -2.43
C ASP A 315 7.43 10.86 -2.60
N TRP A 316 8.15 11.28 -3.64
CA TRP A 316 8.35 12.70 -3.92
C TRP A 316 7.04 13.37 -4.33
N LEU A 317 6.26 12.82 -5.28
CA LEU A 317 5.01 13.45 -5.73
C LEU A 317 4.00 13.56 -4.60
N LEU A 318 3.79 12.50 -3.81
CA LEU A 318 2.86 12.55 -2.68
C LEU A 318 3.27 13.59 -1.65
N SER A 319 4.56 13.62 -1.29
CA SER A 319 5.07 14.60 -0.33
C SER A 319 5.00 16.03 -0.87
N HIS A 320 5.33 16.24 -2.15
CA HIS A 320 5.34 17.56 -2.78
C HIS A 320 3.93 18.13 -2.87
N ILE A 321 2.96 17.34 -3.33
CA ILE A 321 1.55 17.75 -3.41
C ILE A 321 0.99 18.06 -2.01
N ALA A 322 1.24 17.19 -1.04
CA ALA A 322 0.70 17.33 0.31
C ALA A 322 1.30 18.53 1.09
N ILE A 323 2.52 18.94 0.79
CA ILE A 323 3.28 19.93 1.59
C ILE A 323 3.53 21.22 0.83
N GLU A 324 4.07 21.15 -0.39
CA GLU A 324 4.47 22.30 -1.18
C GLU A 324 3.28 22.85 -1.98
N ASP A 325 2.63 22.03 -2.80
CA ASP A 325 1.49 22.48 -3.64
C ASP A 325 0.31 22.90 -2.78
N LYS A 326 0.14 22.26 -1.62
CA LYS A 326 -0.87 22.65 -0.62
C LYS A 326 -0.77 24.13 -0.24
N LYS A 327 0.42 24.73 -0.27
CA LYS A 327 0.60 26.16 0.03
C LYS A 327 -0.06 27.06 -1.02
N LEU A 328 -0.26 26.57 -2.25
CA LEU A 328 -0.99 27.29 -3.31
C LEU A 328 -2.48 27.47 -2.97
N SER A 329 -3.03 26.73 -2.00
CA SER A 329 -4.42 26.93 -1.56
C SER A 329 -4.69 28.35 -1.06
N GLN A 330 -3.65 29.07 -0.61
CA GLN A 330 -3.75 30.47 -0.20
C GLN A 330 -4.14 31.37 -1.38
N LEU A 331 -3.67 31.07 -2.59
CA LEU A 331 -4.05 31.78 -3.81
C LEU A 331 -5.56 31.60 -4.07
N ALA A 332 -6.04 30.35 -3.98
CA ALA A 332 -7.46 30.00 -4.17
C ALA A 332 -8.40 30.70 -3.18
N GLN A 333 -7.94 30.92 -1.96
CA GLN A 333 -8.72 31.63 -0.92
C GLN A 333 -8.76 33.14 -1.15
N GLY A 334 -7.69 33.72 -1.72
CA GLY A 334 -7.58 35.16 -1.96
C GLY A 334 -8.41 35.66 -3.14
N ASN A 335 -8.40 34.96 -4.28
CA ASN A 335 -9.16 35.36 -5.47
C ASN A 335 -9.63 34.17 -6.33
N PRO A 336 -10.65 33.41 -5.89
CA PRO A 336 -11.08 32.18 -6.57
C PRO A 336 -11.64 32.43 -7.98
N ALA A 337 -12.29 33.57 -8.21
CA ALA A 337 -12.87 33.90 -9.52
C ALA A 337 -11.78 34.17 -10.57
N GLU A 338 -10.72 34.89 -10.17
CA GLU A 338 -9.59 35.18 -11.05
C GLU A 338 -8.80 33.93 -11.38
N ILE A 339 -8.56 33.04 -10.41
CA ILE A 339 -7.90 31.74 -10.64
C ILE A 339 -8.68 30.90 -11.64
N ILE A 340 -10.01 30.83 -11.50
CA ILE A 340 -10.86 30.09 -12.45
C ILE A 340 -10.81 30.74 -13.83
N SER A 341 -10.83 32.07 -13.91
CA SER A 341 -10.74 32.81 -15.17
C SER A 341 -9.42 32.56 -15.88
N PHE A 342 -8.29 32.69 -15.16
CA PHE A 342 -6.96 32.44 -15.71
C PHE A 342 -6.78 30.97 -16.12
N SER A 343 -7.27 30.02 -15.31
CA SER A 343 -7.26 28.60 -15.67
C SER A 343 -8.01 28.31 -16.98
N ARG A 344 -9.15 28.98 -17.20
CA ARG A 344 -9.90 28.88 -18.47
C ARG A 344 -9.15 29.49 -19.63
N GLN A 345 -8.43 30.60 -19.40
CA GLN A 345 -7.59 31.22 -20.40
C GLN A 345 -6.45 30.29 -20.85
N LEU A 346 -5.73 29.66 -19.90
CA LEU A 346 -4.68 28.69 -20.23
C LEU A 346 -5.20 27.53 -21.10
N ILE A 347 -6.44 27.07 -20.87
CA ILE A 347 -7.10 26.05 -21.69
C ILE A 347 -7.43 26.60 -23.08
N ALA A 348 -7.97 27.82 -23.17
CA ALA A 348 -8.32 28.46 -24.44
C ALA A 348 -7.09 28.71 -25.33
N ASP A 349 -5.98 29.12 -24.71
CA ASP A 349 -4.70 29.41 -25.36
C ASP A 349 -3.92 28.12 -25.69
N LYS A 350 -4.44 26.95 -25.30
CA LYS A 350 -3.83 25.61 -25.45
C LYS A 350 -2.50 25.46 -24.71
N GLU A 351 -2.26 26.30 -23.71
CA GLU A 351 -1.13 26.19 -22.79
C GLU A 351 -1.36 25.16 -21.68
N LEU A 352 -2.62 24.79 -21.46
CA LEU A 352 -3.06 23.72 -20.56
C LEU A 352 -4.01 22.77 -21.30
N ILE A 353 -3.66 21.47 -21.34
CA ILE A 353 -4.50 20.45 -21.98
C ILE A 353 -5.20 19.60 -20.93
N LEU A 354 -6.51 19.79 -20.77
CA LEU A 354 -7.35 18.91 -19.95
C LEU A 354 -8.20 18.01 -20.84
N LYS A 355 -7.85 16.72 -20.88
CA LYS A 355 -8.64 15.68 -21.56
C LYS A 355 -9.89 15.32 -20.73
N GLN A 356 -10.93 14.82 -21.39
CA GLN A 356 -12.18 14.36 -20.75
C GLN A 356 -11.95 13.39 -19.58
N GLY A 357 -10.89 12.57 -19.64
CA GLY A 357 -10.50 11.66 -18.57
C GLY A 357 -10.24 12.37 -17.23
N HIS A 358 -9.60 13.54 -17.24
CA HIS A 358 -9.31 14.33 -16.04
C HIS A 358 -10.60 14.80 -15.36
N LEU A 359 -11.53 15.34 -16.16
CA LEU A 359 -12.83 15.80 -15.67
C LEU A 359 -13.64 14.66 -15.08
N ASN A 360 -13.62 13.49 -15.73
CA ASN A 360 -14.35 12.32 -15.25
C ASN A 360 -13.76 11.82 -13.92
N LEU A 361 -12.43 11.71 -13.82
CA LEU A 361 -11.74 11.28 -12.60
C LEU A 361 -12.00 12.26 -11.44
N TYR A 362 -11.86 13.55 -11.71
CA TYR A 362 -12.15 14.60 -10.73
C TYR A 362 -13.60 14.56 -10.25
N LYS A 363 -14.56 14.36 -11.15
CA LYS A 363 -15.97 14.19 -10.78
C LYS A 363 -16.19 12.97 -9.89
N SER A 364 -15.58 11.83 -10.22
CA SER A 364 -15.71 10.59 -9.46
C SER A 364 -15.13 10.68 -8.05
N ILE A 365 -14.09 11.49 -7.83
CA ILE A 365 -13.42 11.58 -6.51
C ILE A 365 -13.97 12.76 -5.69
N ILE A 366 -14.16 13.91 -6.31
CA ILE A 366 -14.48 15.18 -5.62
C ILE A 366 -15.97 15.50 -5.65
N GLN A 367 -16.69 15.12 -6.70
CA GLN A 367 -18.09 15.52 -6.91
C GLN A 367 -19.10 14.38 -6.70
N ASP A 368 -18.66 13.19 -6.30
CA ASP A 368 -19.56 12.08 -5.94
C ASP A 368 -20.26 12.37 -4.59
N PRO A 369 -21.60 12.40 -4.53
CA PRO A 369 -22.35 12.57 -3.27
C PRO A 369 -22.01 11.53 -2.20
N GLN A 370 -21.52 10.34 -2.58
CA GLN A 370 -21.17 9.27 -1.63
C GLN A 370 -19.80 9.47 -0.95
N SER A 371 -18.90 10.32 -1.48
CA SER A 371 -17.59 10.59 -0.85
C SER A 371 -17.70 11.46 0.40
N LYS A 372 -18.81 12.19 0.57
CA LYS A 372 -19.13 12.97 1.78
C LYS A 372 -19.74 12.14 2.91
N ALA A 373 -20.02 10.86 2.68
CA ALA A 373 -20.74 9.99 3.61
C ALA A 373 -19.91 8.82 4.15
N ARG A 374 -18.62 8.73 3.81
CA ARG A 374 -17.71 7.74 4.44
C ARG A 374 -17.10 8.38 5.70
N PRO A 375 -17.37 7.84 6.90
CA PRO A 375 -16.96 8.41 8.18
C PRO A 375 -15.44 8.41 8.39
#